data_AF-A0A7L3M3Q2-F1
#
_entry.id   AF-A0A7L3M3Q2-F1
#
_cell.length_a   1.000
_cell.length_b   1.000
_cell.length_c   1.000
_cell.angle_alpha   90.00
_cell.angle_beta   90.00
_cell.angle_gamma   90.00
#
_symmetry.space_group_name_H-M   'P 1'
#
loop_
_entity.id
_entity.type
_entity.pdbx_description
1 polymer ?
#
loop_
_entity_poly.entity_id
_entity_poly.type
_entity_poly.pdbx_seq_one_letter_code
_entity_poly.pdbx_strand_id
1 'polypeptide(L)'
;LRKNVEDFTGPRERSDLGFVTFDITADILNGKNGLQTIFDWNVKQLFLYLSAEYSTKNNALNQVVLWDKIMLRGDNPRLSLKDMKSKYFFFDDGNGLK
;
A
#
# COMPACT_ATOMS: atom_id res chain seq x y z
N LEU A 1 -2.04 13.18 -18.12
CA LEU A 1 -3.22 12.28 -18.19
C LEU A 1 -4.15 12.64 -17.03
N ARG A 2 -5.22 13.41 -17.28
CA ARG A 2 -6.26 13.69 -16.28
C ARG A 2 -7.16 12.46 -16.17
N LYS A 3 -7.07 11.73 -15.05
CA LYS A 3 -8.02 10.68 -14.71
C LYS A 3 -9.11 11.35 -13.86
N ASN A 4 -10.35 11.36 -14.33
CA ASN A 4 -11.50 11.75 -13.52
C ASN A 4 -11.67 10.64 -12.47
N VAL A 5 -11.28 10.92 -11.24
CA VAL A 5 -11.55 10.06 -10.08
C VAL A 5 -12.79 10.63 -9.42
N GLU A 6 -13.81 9.81 -9.23
CA GLU A 6 -15.01 10.22 -8.50
C GLU A 6 -14.61 10.55 -7.06
N ASP A 7 -14.95 11.76 -6.63
CA ASP A 7 -14.70 12.25 -5.30
C ASP A 7 -15.83 11.77 -4.38
N PHE A 8 -15.52 10.81 -3.51
CA PHE A 8 -16.47 10.25 -2.53
C PHE A 8 -16.40 10.98 -1.19
N THR A 9 -15.62 12.05 -1.08
CA THR A 9 -15.58 12.89 0.12
C THR A 9 -16.83 13.78 0.17
N GLY A 10 -17.27 14.10 1.39
CA GLY A 10 -18.48 14.89 1.65
C GLY A 10 -18.41 16.32 1.08
N PRO A 11 -19.41 17.17 1.36
CA PRO A 11 -19.66 18.38 0.59
C PRO A 11 -18.51 19.41 0.63
N ARG A 12 -17.81 19.54 -0.51
CA ARG A 12 -17.20 20.79 -1.05
C ARG A 12 -15.98 21.39 -0.35
N GLU A 13 -15.15 20.62 0.35
CA GLU A 13 -13.77 21.08 0.63
C GLU A 13 -12.81 20.50 -0.43
N ARG A 14 -11.85 21.31 -0.89
CA ARG A 14 -10.84 20.86 -1.85
C ARG A 14 -9.88 19.91 -1.13
N SER A 15 -10.09 18.61 -1.25
CA SER A 15 -9.12 17.61 -0.80
C SER A 15 -7.97 17.49 -1.80
N ASP A 16 -6.74 17.45 -1.32
CA ASP A 16 -5.56 17.24 -2.17
C ASP A 16 -5.46 15.74 -2.53
N LEU A 17 -5.36 15.45 -3.84
CA LEU A 17 -5.21 14.09 -4.34
C LEU A 17 -3.73 13.67 -4.35
N GLY A 18 -3.37 12.79 -3.41
CA GLY A 18 -2.06 12.17 -3.37
C GLY A 18 -1.98 10.87 -4.18
N PHE A 19 -0.89 10.67 -4.91
CA PHE A 19 -0.47 9.35 -5.36
C PHE A 19 1.04 9.20 -5.17
N VAL A 20 1.47 7.99 -4.82
CA VAL A 20 2.89 7.66 -4.63
C VAL A 20 3.30 6.66 -5.69
N THR A 21 4.50 6.85 -6.24
CA THR A 21 5.21 5.83 -7.00
C THR A 21 6.26 5.20 -6.10
N PHE A 22 6.33 3.88 -6.07
CA PHE A 22 7.26 3.17 -5.21
C PHE A 22 7.88 1.97 -5.91
N ASP A 23 9.07 1.60 -5.42
CA ASP A 23 9.77 0.38 -5.75
C ASP A 23 9.81 -0.52 -4.51
N ILE A 24 9.50 -1.81 -4.67
CA ILE A 24 9.63 -2.81 -3.60
C ILE A 24 10.44 -3.98 -4.14
N THR A 25 11.50 -4.33 -3.41
CA THR A 25 12.19 -5.61 -3.58
C THR A 25 12.15 -6.36 -2.25
N ALA A 26 11.52 -7.53 -2.23
CA ALA A 26 11.44 -8.38 -1.05
C ALA A 26 11.48 -9.86 -1.44
N ASP A 27 12.10 -10.68 -0.59
CA ASP A 27 11.99 -12.13 -0.64
C ASP A 27 11.05 -12.58 0.48
N ILE A 28 9.85 -13.02 0.11
CA ILE A 28 8.77 -13.31 1.06
C ILE A 28 8.90 -14.73 1.64
N LEU A 29 9.62 -15.65 0.99
CA LEU A 29 9.64 -17.05 1.46
C LEU A 29 10.79 -17.39 2.40
N ASN A 30 11.88 -16.62 2.36
CA ASN A 30 13.06 -16.90 3.16
C ASN A 30 13.07 -16.02 4.41
N GLY A 31 12.68 -16.55 5.56
CA GLY A 31 12.96 -15.91 6.85
C GLY A 31 14.47 -15.72 7.04
N LYS A 32 14.90 -14.79 7.92
CA LYS A 32 16.32 -14.40 8.14
C LYS A 32 17.32 -15.55 8.32
N ASN A 33 16.86 -16.76 8.63
CA ASN A 33 17.69 -17.94 8.87
C ASN A 33 17.46 -19.10 7.88
N GLY A 34 16.71 -18.90 6.79
CA GLY A 34 16.53 -19.91 5.72
C GLY A 34 15.79 -21.20 6.09
N LEU A 35 15.29 -21.31 7.32
CA LEU A 35 14.78 -22.56 7.91
C LEU A 35 13.24 -22.65 7.98
N GLN A 36 12.51 -21.56 7.70
CA GLN A 36 11.05 -21.54 7.73
C GLN A 36 10.49 -20.79 6.53
N THR A 37 9.66 -21.48 5.75
CA THR A 37 8.88 -20.91 4.65
C THR A 37 7.56 -20.40 5.19
N ILE A 38 7.14 -19.19 4.79
CA ILE A 38 5.85 -18.63 5.22
C ILE A 38 4.66 -19.51 4.75
N PHE A 39 4.77 -20.18 3.60
CA PHE A 39 3.79 -21.19 3.18
C PHE A 39 4.13 -22.57 3.77
N ASP A 40 3.51 -22.93 4.88
CA ASP A 40 3.51 -24.30 5.42
C ASP A 40 2.32 -25.13 4.89
N TRP A 41 2.03 -26.31 5.45
CA TRP A 41 0.90 -27.15 5.00
C TRP A 41 -0.47 -26.48 5.16
N ASN A 42 -0.62 -25.54 6.09
CA ASN A 42 -1.86 -24.85 6.43
C ASN A 42 -2.01 -23.51 5.67
N VAL A 43 -0.92 -22.75 5.50
CA VAL A 43 -0.97 -21.42 4.85
C VAL A 43 -1.19 -21.55 3.35
N LYS A 44 -2.30 -21.01 2.84
CA LYS A 44 -2.69 -21.06 1.41
C LYS A 44 -2.49 -19.74 0.68
N GLN A 45 -2.65 -18.64 1.40
CA GLN A 45 -2.60 -17.29 0.85
C GLN A 45 -1.98 -16.32 1.86
N LEU A 46 -1.33 -15.28 1.32
CA LEU A 46 -0.80 -14.14 2.07
C LEU A 46 -1.43 -12.87 1.54
N PHE A 47 -1.84 -12.00 2.47
CA PHE A 47 -2.32 -10.66 2.16
C PHE A 47 -1.18 -9.68 2.41
N LEU A 48 -0.57 -9.19 1.35
CA LEU A 48 0.44 -8.15 1.41
C LEU A 48 -0.22 -6.79 1.21
N TYR A 49 0.18 -5.80 1.99
CA TYR A 49 -0.23 -4.42 1.77
C TYR A 49 0.88 -3.46 2.18
N LEU A 50 0.91 -2.32 1.50
CA LEU A 50 1.78 -1.19 1.79
C LEU A 50 0.89 -0.08 2.36
N SER A 51 1.20 0.37 3.57
CA SER A 51 0.55 1.53 4.20
C SER A 51 1.52 2.70 4.34
N ALA A 52 0.99 3.91 4.22
CA ALA A 52 1.65 5.13 4.67
C ALA A 52 1.04 5.55 6.01
N GLU A 53 1.91 5.94 6.94
CA GLU A 53 1.54 6.51 8.22
C GLU A 53 2.10 7.92 8.32
N TYR A 54 1.26 8.87 8.69
CA TYR A 54 1.65 10.26 8.83
C TYR A 54 0.82 10.95 9.91
N SER A 55 1.37 12.03 10.47
CA SER A 55 0.69 12.86 11.45
C SER A 55 0.40 14.23 10.85
N THR A 56 -0.71 14.84 11.29
CA THR A 56 -1.07 16.22 10.97
C THR A 56 -1.26 16.99 12.28
N LYS A 57 -1.44 18.31 12.20
CA LYS A 57 -1.71 19.14 13.39
C LYS A 57 -2.98 18.70 14.13
N ASN A 58 -3.95 18.15 13.40
CA ASN A 58 -5.26 17.78 13.94
C ASN A 58 -5.38 16.29 14.25
N ASN A 59 -4.50 15.44 13.71
CA ASN A 59 -4.53 14.00 13.94
C ASN A 59 -3.12 13.43 14.14
N ALA A 60 -2.91 12.81 15.31
CA ALA A 60 -1.65 12.20 15.69
C ALA A 60 -1.29 10.96 14.86
N LEU A 61 -2.28 10.26 14.29
CA LEU A 61 -2.06 9.08 13.46
C LEU A 61 -3.09 9.00 12.32
N ASN A 62 -2.61 9.17 11.09
CA ASN A 62 -3.33 8.87 9.87
C ASN A 62 -2.63 7.68 9.21
N GLN A 63 -3.39 6.62 8.88
CA GLN A 63 -2.86 5.44 8.21
C GLN A 63 -3.70 5.16 6.96
N VAL A 64 -3.05 5.02 5.81
CA VAL A 64 -3.72 4.75 4.53
C VAL A 64 -3.04 3.61 3.80
N VAL A 65 -3.81 2.67 3.28
CA VAL A 65 -3.32 1.60 2.41
C VAL A 65 -3.12 2.14 0.99
N LEU A 66 -1.89 2.08 0.50
CA LEU A 66 -1.50 2.56 -0.82
C LEU A 66 -1.60 1.47 -1.89
N TRP A 67 -1.33 0.22 -1.50
CA TRP A 67 -1.26 -0.92 -2.40
C TRP A 67 -1.47 -2.22 -1.64
N ASP A 68 -2.01 -3.23 -2.31
CA ASP A 68 -2.21 -4.57 -1.77
C ASP A 68 -1.88 -5.65 -2.83
N LYS A 69 -1.64 -6.87 -2.40
CA LYS A 69 -1.56 -8.05 -3.25
C LYS A 69 -1.87 -9.31 -2.46
N ILE A 70 -2.67 -10.18 -3.04
CA ILE A 70 -2.83 -11.54 -2.56
C ILE A 70 -1.75 -12.39 -3.24
N MET A 71 -0.93 -13.06 -2.46
CA MET A 71 0.01 -14.08 -2.93
C MET A 71 -0.50 -15.47 -2.54
N LEU A 72 -0.54 -16.38 -3.50
CA LEU A 72 -0.94 -17.76 -3.28
C LEU A 72 0.28 -18.66 -3.12
N ARG A 73 0.07 -19.83 -2.49
CA ARG A 73 1.11 -20.86 -2.47
C ARG A 73 1.49 -21.26 -3.90
N GLY A 74 2.79 -21.23 -4.19
CA GLY A 74 3.33 -21.53 -5.52
C GLY A 74 3.62 -20.28 -6.36
N ASP A 75 3.17 -19.11 -5.92
CA ASP A 75 3.60 -17.84 -6.52
C ASP A 75 5.10 -17.60 -6.32
N ASN A 76 5.67 -16.75 -7.17
CA ASN A 76 7.07 -16.38 -7.05
C ASN A 76 7.34 -15.70 -5.68
N PRO A 77 8.24 -16.25 -4.83
CA PRO A 77 8.67 -15.64 -3.57
C PRO A 77 9.12 -14.19 -3.68
N ARG A 78 9.77 -13.89 -4.80
CA ARG A 78 10.51 -12.65 -4.99
C ARG A 78 9.55 -11.60 -5.51
N LEU A 79 9.19 -10.69 -4.62
CA LEU A 79 8.46 -9.49 -4.97
C LEU A 79 9.46 -8.47 -5.53
N SER A 80 9.40 -8.23 -6.83
CA SER A 80 10.15 -7.18 -7.51
C SER A 80 9.15 -6.29 -8.24
N LEU A 81 8.87 -5.15 -7.63
CA LEU A 81 7.93 -4.14 -8.09
C LEU A 81 8.71 -2.88 -8.40
N LYS A 82 8.56 -2.37 -9.61
CA LYS A 82 9.25 -1.18 -10.09
C LYS A 82 8.27 -0.20 -10.70
N ASP A 83 8.44 1.08 -10.42
CA ASP A 83 7.60 2.19 -10.91
C ASP A 83 6.11 1.94 -10.63
N MET A 84 5.80 1.27 -9.52
CA MET A 84 4.43 0.93 -9.17
C MET A 84 3.70 2.16 -8.64
N LYS A 85 2.52 2.42 -9.20
CA LYS A 85 1.62 3.47 -8.71
C LYS A 85 0.74 2.92 -7.58
N SER A 86 0.44 3.75 -6.60
CA SER A 86 -0.57 3.43 -5.59
C SER A 86 -1.90 3.03 -6.26
N LYS A 87 -2.50 1.94 -5.75
CA LYS A 87 -3.82 1.48 -6.21
C LYS A 87 -4.92 2.41 -5.72
N TYR A 88 -4.79 2.84 -4.48
CA TYR A 88 -5.73 3.75 -3.84
C TYR A 88 -5.09 5.14 -3.81
N PHE A 89 -5.87 6.12 -4.24
CA PHE A 89 -5.55 7.51 -3.98
C PHE A 89 -5.82 7.80 -2.51
N PHE A 90 -5.04 8.71 -1.93
CA PHE A 90 -5.30 9.18 -0.59
C PHE A 90 -5.64 10.66 -0.65
N PHE A 91 -6.60 11.03 0.19
CA PHE A 91 -7.12 12.37 0.34
C PHE A 91 -6.73 12.82 1.74
N ASP A 92 -6.18 14.02 1.85
CA ASP A 92 -6.05 14.73 3.11
C ASP A 92 -7.11 15.85 3.11
N ASP A 93 -7.80 16.03 4.23
CA ASP A 93 -8.90 16.99 4.38
C ASP A 93 -8.39 18.46 4.47
N GLY A 94 -7.14 18.72 4.05
CA GLY A 94 -6.51 20.04 4.05
C GLY A 94 -5.21 20.09 3.23
N ASN A 95 -4.43 21.16 3.39
CA ASN A 95 -3.14 21.34 2.68
C ASN A 95 -1.96 20.60 3.37
N GLY A 96 -2.19 19.48 4.05
CA GLY A 96 -1.16 18.77 4.82
C GLY A 96 -0.24 17.90 3.95
N LEU A 97 -0.62 17.65 2.70
CA LEU A 97 0.22 16.97 1.70
C LEU A 97 1.23 17.97 1.08
N LYS A 98 2.27 18.30 1.83
CA LYS A 98 3.47 19.01 1.31
C LYS A 98 4.70 18.12 1.36
#